data_AF-A0AAV3P226-F1
#
_entry.id   AF-A0AAV3P226-F1
#
_cell.length_a   1.000
_cell.length_b   1.000
_cell.length_c   1.000
_cell.angle_alpha   90.00
_cell.angle_beta   90.00
_cell.angle_gamma   90.00
#
_symmetry.space_group_name_H-M   'P 1'
#
loop_
_entity.id
_entity.type
_entity.pdbx_description
1 polymer ?
#
loop_
_entity_poly.entity_id
_entity_poly.type
_entity_poly.pdbx_seq_one_letter_code
_entity_poly.pdbx_strand_id
1 'polypeptide(L)'
;MLERDWITHSKTMADFVVEYYKDLFQEIAIQSADENLIDWIPKLITQQDNDMLLSIATLEEVKAMVFELDKYRAAGAEGSMEYSFNLAGTL
;
A
#
# COMPACT_ATOMS: atom_id res chain seq x y z
N MET A 1 19.36 -29.31 -23.59
CA MET A 1 17.90 -29.53 -23.78
C MET A 1 17.33 -29.67 -22.38
N LEU A 2 16.66 -28.64 -21.85
CA LEU A 2 16.08 -28.69 -20.51
C LEU A 2 14.77 -29.46 -20.59
N GLU A 3 14.76 -30.68 -20.08
CA GLU A 3 13.57 -31.50 -19.93
C GLU A 3 12.65 -30.80 -18.91
N ARG A 4 11.51 -30.28 -19.38
CA ARG A 4 10.50 -29.67 -18.51
C ARG A 4 9.56 -30.77 -18.08
N ASP A 5 9.77 -31.33 -16.89
CA ASP A 5 8.83 -32.26 -16.29
C ASP A 5 7.51 -31.55 -15.96
N TRP A 6 6.43 -32.02 -16.58
CA TRP A 6 5.10 -31.48 -16.36
C TRP A 6 4.53 -32.02 -15.05
N ILE A 7 4.45 -31.17 -14.02
CA ILE A 7 3.89 -31.54 -12.72
C ILE A 7 2.36 -31.48 -12.81
N THR A 8 1.68 -32.63 -12.70
CA THR A 8 0.22 -32.76 -12.90
C THR A 8 -0.58 -32.96 -11.61
N HIS A 9 0.07 -33.10 -10.45
CA HIS A 9 -0.59 -33.34 -9.16
C HIS A 9 -0.72 -32.05 -8.34
N SER A 10 -1.93 -31.75 -7.84
CA SER A 10 -2.26 -30.44 -7.24
C SER A 10 -1.42 -30.08 -5.99
N LYS A 11 -1.13 -31.07 -5.12
CA LYS A 11 -0.26 -30.87 -3.95
C LYS A 11 1.17 -30.53 -4.36
N THR A 12 1.67 -31.20 -5.39
CA THR A 12 3.01 -30.99 -5.95
C THR A 12 3.13 -29.64 -6.67
N MET A 13 2.03 -29.15 -7.25
CA MET A 13 1.98 -27.84 -7.91
C MET A 13 2.01 -26.69 -6.89
N ALA A 14 1.30 -26.81 -5.76
CA ALA A 14 1.35 -25.81 -4.69
C ALA A 14 2.77 -25.71 -4.10
N ASP A 15 3.40 -26.85 -3.80
CA ASP A 15 4.76 -26.89 -3.27
C ASP A 15 5.79 -26.32 -4.28
N PHE A 16 5.63 -26.64 -5.58
CA PHE A 16 6.44 -26.08 -6.66
C PHE A 16 6.30 -24.56 -6.77
N VAL A 17 5.07 -24.04 -6.69
CA VAL A 17 4.82 -22.59 -6.76
C VAL A 17 5.44 -21.88 -5.55
N VAL A 18 5.31 -22.45 -4.36
CA VAL A 18 5.91 -21.87 -3.14
C VAL A 18 7.43 -21.83 -3.24
N GLU A 19 8.07 -22.94 -3.61
CA GLU A 19 9.54 -22.97 -3.76
C GLU A 19 10.01 -22.05 -4.89
N TYR A 20 9.31 -22.00 -6.03
CA TYR A 20 9.64 -21.08 -7.13
C TYR A 20 9.64 -19.61 -6.70
N TYR A 21 8.59 -19.17 -6.00
CA TYR A 21 8.52 -17.77 -5.56
C TYR A 21 9.49 -17.47 -4.42
N LYS A 22 9.73 -18.44 -3.53
CA LYS A 22 10.73 -18.32 -2.48
C LYS A 22 12.13 -18.12 -3.07
N ASP A 23 12.52 -18.92 -4.05
CA ASP A 23 13.80 -18.77 -4.76
C ASP A 23 13.87 -17.42 -5.48
N LEU A 24 12.80 -17.04 -6.20
CA LEU A 24 12.72 -15.76 -6.90
C LEU A 24 12.94 -14.57 -5.95
N PHE A 25 12.28 -14.56 -4.79
CA PHE A 25 12.41 -13.45 -3.84
C PHE A 25 13.72 -13.50 -3.04
N GLN A 26 14.32 -14.67 -2.85
CA GLN A 26 15.63 -14.81 -2.21
C GLN A 26 16.78 -14.39 -3.14
N GLU A 27 16.72 -14.71 -4.43
CA GLU A 27 17.70 -14.24 -5.43
C GLU A 27 17.67 -12.71 -5.58
N ILE A 28 16.47 -12.10 -5.52
CA ILE A 28 16.30 -10.64 -5.53
C ILE A 28 16.92 -10.01 -4.27
N ALA A 29 16.89 -10.69 -3.12
CA ALA A 29 17.47 -10.18 -1.89
C ALA A 29 19.02 -10.25 -1.85
N ILE A 30 19.64 -11.13 -2.66
CA ILE A 30 21.11 -11.29 -2.73
C ILE A 30 21.75 -10.26 -3.67
N GLN A 31 20.98 -9.73 -4.63
CA GLN A 31 21.31 -8.42 -5.22
C GLN A 31 20.91 -7.36 -4.21
N SER A 32 21.63 -7.31 -3.09
CA SER A 32 21.67 -6.15 -2.21
C SER A 32 21.80 -4.95 -3.13
N ALA A 33 20.71 -4.21 -3.31
CA ALA A 33 20.78 -2.87 -3.86
C ALA A 33 21.93 -2.23 -3.09
N ASP A 34 22.99 -1.87 -3.80
CA ASP A 34 24.16 -1.25 -3.19
C ASP A 34 23.62 -0.23 -2.21
N GLU A 35 23.88 -0.38 -0.91
CA GLU A 35 23.25 0.50 0.10
C GLU A 35 23.56 1.96 -0.24
N ASN A 36 24.69 2.18 -0.91
CA ASN A 36 25.10 3.45 -1.49
C ASN A 36 24.13 3.95 -2.57
N LEU A 37 23.47 3.10 -3.38
CA LEU A 37 22.47 3.49 -4.39
C LEU A 37 21.32 4.32 -3.78
N ILE A 38 20.90 3.98 -2.56
CA ILE A 38 19.87 4.73 -1.83
C ILE A 38 20.36 6.17 -1.56
N ASP A 39 21.66 6.37 -1.34
CA ASP A 39 22.24 7.70 -1.14
C ASP A 39 22.28 8.55 -2.43
N TRP A 40 22.18 7.94 -3.61
CA TRP A 40 22.02 8.66 -4.89
C TRP A 40 20.57 9.06 -5.17
N ILE A 41 19.60 8.48 -4.47
CA ILE A 41 18.19 8.85 -4.62
C ILE A 41 17.97 10.17 -3.88
N PRO A 42 17.63 11.27 -4.58
CA PRO A 42 17.40 12.54 -3.93
C PRO A 42 16.25 12.42 -2.91
N LYS A 43 16.47 12.92 -1.70
CA LYS A 43 15.41 13.03 -0.69
C LYS A 43 14.45 14.14 -1.13
N LEU A 44 13.38 13.75 -1.80
CA LEU A 44 12.36 14.67 -2.32
C LEU A 44 11.41 15.18 -1.23
N ILE A 45 11.26 14.40 -0.15
CA ILE A 45 10.42 14.74 0.99
C ILE A 45 11.29 15.46 2.01
N THR A 46 10.97 16.72 2.28
CA THR A 46 11.66 17.50 3.30
C THR A 46 11.23 17.06 4.70
N GLN A 47 11.99 17.47 5.73
CA GLN A 47 11.56 17.23 7.11
C GLN A 47 10.21 17.89 7.40
N GLN A 48 9.97 19.07 6.83
CA GLN A 48 8.71 19.78 6.96
C GLN A 48 7.54 19.00 6.33
N ASP A 49 7.75 18.37 5.17
CA ASP A 49 6.72 17.53 4.53
C ASP A 49 6.40 16.31 5.41
N ASN A 50 7.42 15.68 5.99
CA ASN A 50 7.21 14.57 6.93
C ASN A 50 6.46 15.02 8.18
N ASP A 51 6.84 16.15 8.77
CA ASP A 51 6.18 16.69 9.96
C ASP A 51 4.71 17.01 9.67
N MET A 52 4.41 17.54 8.48
CA MET A 52 3.03 17.76 8.02
C MET A 52 2.26 16.44 7.84
N LEU A 53 2.84 15.45 7.16
CA LEU A 53 2.19 14.15 6.89
C LEU A 53 1.96 13.32 8.15
N LEU A 54 2.82 13.48 9.16
CA LEU A 54 2.71 12.79 10.45
C LEU A 54 1.85 13.55 11.46
N SER A 55 1.46 14.79 11.16
CA SER A 55 0.61 15.57 12.04
C SER A 55 -0.82 15.02 12.09
N ILE A 56 -1.46 15.14 13.24
CA ILE A 56 -2.88 14.81 13.38
C ILE A 56 -3.67 15.95 12.72
N ALA A 57 -4.55 15.59 11.78
CA ALA A 57 -5.43 16.54 11.13
C ALA A 57 -6.25 17.34 12.16
N THR A 58 -6.32 18.65 11.97
CA THR A 58 -7.10 19.56 12.81
C THR A 58 -8.59 19.38 12.56
N LEU A 59 -9.41 19.84 13.51
CA LEU A 59 -10.87 19.79 13.37
C LEU A 59 -11.35 20.61 12.17
N GLU A 60 -10.69 21.73 11.90
CA GLU A 60 -10.97 22.63 10.79
C GLU A 60 -10.69 21.95 9.44
N GLU A 61 -9.56 21.24 9.31
CA GLU A 61 -9.22 20.46 8.11
C GLU A 61 -10.21 19.32 7.88
N VAL A 62 -10.59 18.60 8.94
CA VAL A 62 -11.60 17.54 8.85
C VAL A 62 -12.94 18.11 8.41
N LYS A 63 -13.38 19.24 8.97
CA LYS A 63 -14.62 19.90 8.57
C LYS A 63 -14.57 20.34 7.11
N ALA A 64 -13.51 21.01 6.69
CA ALA A 64 -13.34 21.45 5.31
C ALA A 64 -13.45 20.27 4.33
N MET A 65 -12.71 19.18 4.60
CA MET A 65 -12.77 17.96 3.79
C MET A 65 -14.16 17.35 3.73
N VAL A 66 -14.89 17.29 4.85
CA VAL A 66 -16.25 16.72 4.89
C VAL A 66 -17.23 17.58 4.10
N PHE A 67 -17.13 18.91 4.17
CA PHE A 67 -18.02 19.82 3.47
C PHE A 67 -17.67 20.03 1.99
N GLU A 68 -16.40 19.85 1.60
CA GLU A 68 -15.92 19.91 0.22
C GLU A 68 -16.04 18.58 -0.52
N LEU A 69 -16.37 17.50 0.19
CA LEU A 69 -16.51 16.18 -0.41
C LEU A 69 -17.67 16.18 -1.41
N ASP A 70 -17.36 15.91 -2.67
CA ASP A 70 -18.35 15.85 -3.73
C ASP A 70 -19.38 14.73 -3.43
N LYS A 71 -20.60 15.16 -3.12
CA LYS A 71 -21.76 14.30 -2.83
C LYS A 71 -22.12 13.34 -3.97
N TYR A 72 -21.54 13.50 -5.15
CA TYR A 72 -21.75 12.63 -6.32
C TYR A 72 -20.59 11.65 -6.57
N ARG A 73 -19.53 11.63 -5.72
CA ARG A 73 -18.43 10.67 -5.85
C ARG A 73 -18.90 9.24 -5.59
N ALA A 74 -18.72 8.38 -6.59
CA ALA A 74 -18.90 6.92 -6.50
C ALA A 74 -18.32 6.34 -5.20
N ALA A 75 -19.05 5.38 -4.61
CA ALA A 75 -18.62 4.65 -3.44
C ALA A 75 -17.27 4.03 -3.74
N GLY A 76 -16.41 3.98 -2.72
CA GLY A 76 -15.26 3.09 -2.78
C GLY A 76 -15.72 1.66 -3.11
N ALA A 77 -14.79 0.82 -3.55
CA ALA A 77 -15.07 -0.59 -3.88
C ALA A 77 -15.81 -1.35 -2.74
N GLU A 78 -15.69 -0.87 -1.50
CA GLU A 78 -16.37 -1.34 -0.29
C GLU A 78 -17.87 -0.93 -0.18
N GLY A 79 -18.43 -0.22 -1.16
CA GLY A 79 -19.87 0.03 -1.27
C GLY A 79 -20.46 1.07 -0.30
N SER A 80 -19.64 1.76 0.50
CA SER A 80 -20.16 2.81 1.40
C SER A 80 -20.19 4.19 0.72
N MET A 81 -21.39 4.61 0.31
CA MET A 81 -21.78 6.02 0.17
C MET A 81 -22.98 6.27 1.09
N GLU A 82 -22.76 6.46 2.37
CA GLU A 82 -23.81 6.98 3.24
C GLU A 82 -23.19 7.79 4.37
N TYR A 83 -23.13 9.10 4.17
CA TYR A 83 -22.67 10.04 5.19
C TYR A 83 -23.70 10.10 6.32
N SER A 84 -23.43 9.38 7.41
CA SER A 84 -24.14 9.57 8.68
C SER A 84 -23.15 10.05 9.74
N PHE A 85 -22.84 11.34 9.70
CA PHE A 85 -22.14 12.02 10.79
C PHE A 85 -23.15 12.35 11.90
N ASN A 86 -23.11 11.60 13.00
CA ASN A 86 -23.81 12.01 14.22
C ASN A 86 -23.04 13.18 14.86
N LEU A 87 -23.53 14.41 14.67
CA LEU A 87 -23.21 15.54 15.55
C LEU A 87 -23.97 15.36 16.88
N ALA A 88 -23.65 14.30 17.61
CA ALA A 88 -24.11 14.10 18.98
C ALA A 88 -22.97 14.51 19.92
N GLY A 89 -22.93 15.80 20.22
CA GLY A 89 -21.99 16.42 21.14
C GLY A 89 -22.45 17.82 21.49
N THR A 90 -23.51 17.88 22.30
CA THR A 90 -24.07 19.09 22.91
C THR A 90 -23.05 19.73 23.87
N LEU A 91 -23.06 21.07 23.90
CA LEU A 91 -22.33 22.06 24.71
C LEU A 91 -20.99 22.54 24.14
#